data_AF-A0A529HK80-F1
#
_entry.id   AF-A0A529HK80-F1
#
_cell.length_a   1.000
_cell.length_b   1.000
_cell.length_c   1.000
_cell.angle_alpha   90.00
_cell.angle_beta   90.00
_cell.angle_gamma   90.00
#
_symmetry.space_group_name_H-M   'P 1'
#
loop_
_entity.id
_entity.type
_entity.pdbx_description
1 polymer ?
#
loop_
_entity_poly.entity_id
_entity_poly.type
_entity_poly.pdbx_seq_one_letter_code
_entity_poly.pdbx_strand_id
1 'polypeptide(L)' 'VDPTRGERFYDAIRKYWPELADGSLQPAYSGIRPKLSGPGEANSDFIIQDAATHGIEGVVNLFGIESPGLTSSLAIAA' A
#
# COMPACT_ATOMS: atom_id res chain seq x y z
N VAL A 1 14.68 6.44 -4.05
CA VAL A 1 13.57 7.41 -4.16
C VAL A 1 13.98 8.52 -5.11
N ASP A 2 13.05 9.07 -5.89
CA ASP A 2 13.32 10.26 -6.72
C ASP A 2 12.91 11.51 -5.91
N PRO A 3 13.87 12.37 -5.50
CA PRO A 3 13.58 13.56 -4.70
C PRO A 3 12.64 14.56 -5.38
N THR A 4 12.64 14.64 -6.70
CA THR A 4 11.82 15.60 -7.47
C THR A 4 10.31 15.33 -7.27
N ARG A 5 9.95 14.07 -6.96
CA ARG A 5 8.57 13.69 -6.65
C ARG A 5 8.02 14.34 -5.38
N GLY A 6 8.89 14.93 -4.54
CA GLY A 6 8.53 15.65 -3.32
C GLY A 6 7.96 17.05 -3.58
N GLU A 7 8.24 17.68 -4.72
CA GLU A 7 7.83 19.07 -4.98
C GLU A 7 6.31 19.26 -4.90
N ARG A 8 5.55 18.33 -5.48
CA ARG A 8 4.06 18.32 -5.43
C ARG A 8 3.48 18.18 -4.01
N PHE A 9 4.27 17.78 -3.01
CA PHE A 9 3.78 17.60 -1.64
C PHE A 9 3.62 18.94 -0.92
N TYR A 10 4.41 19.97 -1.25
CA TYR A 10 4.32 21.28 -0.60
C TYR A 10 2.92 21.89 -0.76
N ASP A 11 2.39 21.95 -1.99
CA ASP A 11 1.06 22.49 -2.27
C ASP A 11 -0.06 21.70 -1.59
N ALA A 12 0.09 20.37 -1.48
CA ALA A 12 -0.88 19.53 -0.81
C ALA A 12 -0.85 19.71 0.71
N ILE A 13 0.34 19.78 1.31
CA ILE A 13 0.53 19.92 2.77
C ILE A 13 0.08 21.31 3.23
N ARG A 14 0.39 22.37 2.47
CA ARG A 14 0.04 23.76 2.83
C ARG A 14 -1.46 24.04 2.92
N LYS A 15 -2.31 23.14 2.38
CA LYS A 15 -3.76 23.20 2.59
C LYS A 15 -4.15 23.05 4.06
N TYR A 16 -3.34 22.36 4.86
CA TYR A 16 -3.58 22.13 6.28
C TYR A 16 -2.42 22.54 7.20
N TRP A 17 -1.23 22.82 6.65
CA TRP A 17 -0.11 23.41 7.38
C TRP A 17 0.55 24.53 6.54
N PRO A 18 -0.03 25.75 6.52
CA PRO A 18 0.40 26.83 5.62
C PRO A 18 1.85 27.28 5.84
N GLU A 19 2.36 27.16 7.06
CA GLU A 19 3.70 27.63 7.47
C GLU A 19 4.82 26.62 7.15
N LEU A 20 4.54 25.54 6.42
CA LEU A 20 5.57 24.59 5.95
C LEU A 20 6.66 25.35 5.16
N ALA A 21 7.86 25.42 5.72
CA ALA A 21 9.02 26.07 5.12
C ALA A 21 9.50 25.35 3.85
N ASP A 22 9.98 26.10 2.86
CA ASP A 22 10.62 25.55 1.67
C ASP A 22 11.86 24.71 2.05
N GLY A 23 12.10 23.63 1.30
CA GLY A 23 13.25 22.75 1.52
C GLY A 23 13.19 21.86 2.78
N SER A 24 12.10 21.90 3.54
CA SER A 24 11.96 21.11 4.77
C SER A 24 11.65 19.63 4.54
N LEU A 25 11.14 19.24 3.36
CA LEU A 25 10.91 17.84 3.00
C LEU A 25 12.22 17.13 2.62
N GLN A 26 12.55 16.07 3.34
CA GLN A 26 13.75 15.26 3.09
C GLN A 26 13.39 13.94 2.39
N PRO A 27 14.18 13.47 1.40
CA PRO A 27 13.99 12.15 0.83
C PRO A 27 14.11 11.06 1.90
N ALA A 28 13.14 10.14 1.93
CA ALA A 28 13.15 9.01 2.84
C ALA A 28 13.09 7.70 2.05
N TYR A 29 11.95 7.03 2.03
CA TYR A 29 11.75 5.73 1.40
C TYR A 29 10.51 5.71 0.50
N SER A 30 10.34 4.63 -0.24
CA SER A 30 9.13 4.32 -1.00
C SER A 30 8.80 2.83 -0.87
N GLY A 31 7.52 2.51 -0.76
CA GLY A 31 7.02 1.13 -0.80
C GLY A 31 6.29 0.82 -2.11
N ILE A 32 6.18 -0.47 -2.44
CA ILE A 32 5.37 -1.00 -3.54
C ILE A 32 4.21 -1.78 -2.95
N ARG A 33 2.98 -1.51 -3.40
CA ARG A 33 1.79 -2.26 -2.97
C ARG A 33 1.64 -3.52 -3.83
N PRO A 34 1.34 -4.70 -3.25
CA PRO A 34 1.05 -5.91 -4.00
C PRO A 34 -0.37 -5.85 -4.57
N LYS A 35 -0.60 -5.01 -5.59
CA LYS A 35 -1.93 -4.79 -6.21
C LYS A 35 -2.37 -6.01 -7.02
N LEU A 36 -3.68 -6.31 -6.97
CA LEU A 36 -4.32 -7.30 -7.86
C LEU A 36 -5.05 -6.66 -9.05
N SER A 37 -5.40 -5.39 -8.92
CA SER A 37 -6.12 -4.61 -9.94
C SER A 37 -5.16 -3.68 -10.67
N GLY A 38 -5.42 -3.48 -11.95
CA GLY A 38 -4.66 -2.59 -12.83
C GLY A 38 -4.95 -1.10 -12.58
N PRO A 39 -4.17 -0.20 -13.23
CA PRO A 39 -4.44 1.23 -13.20
C PRO A 39 -5.84 1.56 -13.73
N GLY A 40 -6.65 2.28 -12.95
CA GLY A 40 -8.01 2.69 -13.32
C GLY A 40 -9.10 1.69 -12.94
N GLU A 41 -8.74 0.49 -12.49
CA GLU A 41 -9.69 -0.50 -11.98
C GLU A 41 -10.05 -0.23 -10.51
N ALA A 42 -11.21 -0.72 -10.09
CA ALA A 42 -11.59 -0.71 -8.68
C ALA A 42 -10.58 -1.54 -7.87
N ASN A 43 -10.27 -1.09 -6.65
CA ASN A 43 -9.40 -1.86 -5.76
C ASN A 43 -10.04 -3.22 -5.46
N SER A 44 -9.29 -4.29 -5.68
CA SER A 44 -9.64 -5.65 -5.28
C SER A 44 -9.49 -5.83 -3.76
N ASP A 45 -10.27 -6.75 -3.20
CA ASP A 45 -10.10 -7.21 -1.83
C ASP A 45 -8.86 -8.11 -1.68
N PHE A 46 -8.48 -8.42 -0.44
CA PHE A 46 -7.49 -9.45 -0.14
C PHE A 46 -7.96 -10.81 -0.65
N ILE A 47 -7.03 -11.59 -1.19
CA ILE A 47 -7.29 -12.97 -1.60
C ILE A 47 -6.49 -13.89 -0.69
N ILE A 48 -7.21 -14.71 0.08
CA ILE A 48 -6.66 -15.80 0.87
C ILE A 48 -7.26 -17.08 0.30
N GLN A 49 -6.42 -17.96 -0.23
CA GLN A 49 -6.85 -19.20 -0.87
C GLN A 49 -6.16 -20.39 -0.23
N ASP A 50 -6.92 -21.45 -0.02
CA ASP A 50 -6.48 -22.73 0.50
C ASP A 50 -6.79 -23.88 -0.48
N ALA A 51 -6.57 -25.11 -0.03
CA ALA A 51 -6.86 -26.32 -0.79
C ALA A 51 -8.32 -26.40 -1.27
N ALA A 52 -9.30 -25.83 -0.55
CA ALA A 52 -10.69 -25.81 -0.99
C ALA A 52 -10.90 -24.92 -2.23
N THR A 53 -10.03 -23.92 -2.44
CA THR A 53 -10.09 -23.03 -3.60
C THR A 53 -9.26 -23.54 -4.79
N HIS A 54 -8.03 -24.01 -4.54
CA HIS A 54 -7.09 -24.36 -5.63
C HIS A 54 -6.71 -25.85 -5.71
N GLY A 55 -7.15 -26.70 -4.77
CA GLY A 55 -6.96 -28.15 -4.81
C GLY A 55 -5.56 -28.66 -4.45
N ILE A 56 -4.73 -27.83 -3.79
CA ILE A 56 -3.35 -28.20 -3.40
C ILE A 56 -3.27 -28.25 -1.88
N GLU A 57 -3.11 -29.46 -1.34
CA GLU A 57 -2.98 -29.68 0.10
C GLU A 57 -1.73 -29.02 0.69
N GLY A 58 -1.87 -28.41 1.87
CA GLY A 58 -0.75 -27.82 2.62
C GLY A 58 -0.21 -26.48 2.09
N VAL A 59 -0.86 -25.86 1.10
CA VAL A 59 -0.48 -24.53 0.57
C VAL A 59 -1.61 -23.53 0.84
N VAL A 60 -1.23 -22.33 1.28
CA VAL A 60 -2.12 -21.17 1.41
C VAL A 60 -1.50 -20.00 0.65
N ASN A 61 -2.24 -19.43 -0.30
CA ASN A 61 -1.83 -18.23 -1.03
C ASN A 61 -2.41 -16.98 -0.36
N LEU A 62 -1.57 -15.96 -0.22
CA LEU A 62 -1.97 -14.62 0.23
C LEU A 62 -1.62 -13.62 -0.87
N PHE A 63 -2.64 -13.14 -1.58
CA PHE A 63 -2.47 -12.16 -2.64
C PHE A 63 -3.18 -10.87 -2.30
N GLY A 64 -2.66 -9.75 -2.80
CA GLY A 64 -3.36 -8.47 -2.62
C GLY A 64 -3.23 -7.87 -1.23
N ILE A 65 -2.38 -8.38 -0.35
CA ILE A 65 -2.24 -7.91 1.04
C ILE A 65 -1.55 -6.53 1.09
N GLU A 66 -2.23 -5.51 0.58
CA GLU A 66 -1.87 -4.09 0.72
C GLU A 66 -2.43 -3.52 2.03
N SER A 67 -2.53 -2.19 2.19
CA SER A 67 -3.16 -1.60 3.37
C SER A 67 -4.64 -2.00 3.45
N PRO A 68 -5.16 -2.45 4.61
CA PRO A 68 -4.57 -2.38 5.95
C PRO A 68 -3.90 -3.69 6.45
N GLY A 69 -3.08 -4.36 5.63
CA GLY A 69 -2.50 -5.68 5.91
C GLY A 69 -1.67 -5.79 7.19
N LEU A 70 -0.94 -4.73 7.58
CA LEU A 70 -0.26 -4.69 8.87
C LEU A 70 -1.26 -4.67 10.04
N THR A 71 -2.27 -3.80 9.97
CA THR A 71 -3.33 -3.69 10.97
C THR A 71 -4.10 -5.00 11.11
N SER A 72 -4.37 -5.67 9.99
CA SER A 72 -5.13 -6.93 9.95
C SER A 72 -4.26 -8.18 10.14
N SER A 73 -2.96 -8.06 10.37
CA SER A 73 -2.01 -9.18 10.33
C SER A 73 -2.39 -10.34 11.25
N LEU A 74 -2.80 -10.05 12.50
CA LEU A 74 -3.22 -11.08 13.44
C LEU A 74 -4.52 -11.77 13.03
N ALA A 75 -5.46 -11.03 12.42
CA ALA A 75 -6.71 -11.60 11.92
C ALA A 75 -6.50 -12.43 10.65
N ILE A 76 -5.53 -12.06 9.81
CA ILE A 76 -5.12 -12.85 8.64
C ILE A 76 -4.50 -14.19 9.05
N ALA A 77 -3.80 -14.23 10.18
CA ALA A 77 -3.15 -15.44 10.68
C ALA A 77 -4.05 -16.35 11.54
N ALA A 78 -5.24 -15.87 11.93
CA ALA A 78 -6.17 -16.56 12.82
C ALA A 78 -6.97 -17.64 12.08
#